data_AF-A0A7S0BG15-F1
#
_entry.id   AF-A0A7S0BG15-F1
#
_cell.length_a   1.000
_cell.length_b   1.000
_cell.length_c   1.000
_cell.angle_alpha   90.00
_cell.angle_beta   90.00
_cell.angle_gamma   90.00
#
_symmetry.space_group_name_H-M   'P 1'
#
loop_
_entity.id
_entity.type
_entity.pdbx_description
1 polymer ?
#
loop_
_entity_poly.entity_id
_entity_poly.type
_entity_poly.pdbx_seq_one_letter_code
_entity_poly.pdbx_strand_id
1 'polypeptide(L)'
;MSGEICFLGLGLGGGSGLSRDRQPERRERWRRGLCVAASRKGSKKKKRDGTAPNGSDSEPVLKDLDVVLCHLQADYDTLAAAVGLAKLWGNEAVVVLSGGSNPAVERFLGLFRPMFPIRSGRSVDPRRIRRIGVVDTVRRDRLGSCADWTVGAGYVEVVDHHVGSASDSDRQGRSASEEQCDICNDRGAITLIRERVGAATTMIVERLMDSQWRLTPGEATLMALGIHTDTGSLTFENTTARDAKALAWLLEQGANQSSVAEFKTPQLNQDQMDVLNHG
;
A
#
# COMPACT_ATOMS: atom_id res chain seq x y z
N MET A 1 30.58 -5.20 -55.54
CA MET A 1 30.08 -5.85 -56.76
C MET A 1 29.28 -7.06 -56.31
N SER A 2 28.01 -6.83 -55.99
CA SER A 2 26.82 -7.26 -56.78
C SER A 2 26.20 -8.40 -56.00
N GLY A 3 25.06 -8.31 -55.32
CA GLY A 3 23.89 -7.48 -55.51
C GLY A 3 22.74 -8.42 -55.88
N GLU A 4 21.76 -8.61 -54.99
CA GLU A 4 20.39 -8.90 -55.38
C GLU A 4 19.42 -8.49 -54.27
N ILE A 5 18.46 -7.67 -54.68
CA ILE A 5 17.33 -7.12 -53.93
C ILE A 5 16.11 -7.88 -54.45
N CYS A 6 15.18 -8.26 -53.58
CA CYS A 6 13.80 -8.45 -54.00
C CYS A 6 12.84 -7.83 -52.98
N PHE A 7 11.97 -6.98 -53.51
CA PHE A 7 10.96 -6.17 -52.85
C PHE A 7 9.60 -6.70 -53.30
N LEU A 8 8.60 -6.68 -52.41
CA LEU A 8 7.17 -6.34 -52.62
C LEU A 8 6.20 -7.26 -51.87
N GLY A 9 5.26 -6.64 -51.16
CA GLY A 9 4.08 -7.30 -50.61
C GLY A 9 3.33 -6.48 -49.56
N LEU A 10 2.68 -5.40 -49.98
CA LEU A 10 1.71 -4.63 -49.20
C LEU A 10 0.52 -5.51 -48.75
N GLY A 11 0.08 -5.32 -47.51
CA GLY A 11 -1.17 -5.86 -46.99
C GLY A 11 -1.75 -4.96 -45.91
N LEU A 12 -2.56 -3.99 -46.33
CA LEU A 12 -3.47 -3.23 -45.47
C LEU A 12 -4.55 -4.18 -44.90
N GLY A 13 -4.77 -4.13 -43.60
CA GLY A 13 -5.85 -4.85 -42.93
C GLY A 13 -6.15 -4.25 -41.56
N GLY A 14 -6.98 -3.22 -41.55
CA GLY A 14 -7.58 -2.68 -40.32
C GLY A 14 -8.55 -3.69 -39.71
N GLY A 15 -8.51 -3.82 -38.39
CA GLY A 15 -9.39 -4.68 -37.62
C GLY A 15 -9.31 -4.32 -36.15
N SER A 16 -10.12 -3.34 -35.75
CA SER A 16 -10.39 -2.96 -34.38
C SER A 16 -10.87 -4.15 -33.55
N GLY A 17 -10.09 -4.52 -32.55
CA GLY A 17 -10.49 -5.47 -31.52
C GLY A 17 -9.93 -4.99 -30.18
N LEU A 18 -10.80 -4.35 -29.39
CA LEU A 18 -10.55 -4.03 -27.98
C LEU A 18 -10.16 -5.33 -27.24
N SER A 19 -8.86 -5.54 -27.07
CA SER A 19 -8.35 -6.60 -26.21
C SER A 19 -8.64 -6.20 -24.77
N ARG A 20 -9.67 -6.81 -24.19
CA ARG A 20 -9.88 -6.82 -22.75
C ARG A 20 -8.63 -7.41 -22.11
N ASP A 21 -7.87 -6.58 -21.40
CA ASP A 21 -6.76 -6.98 -20.54
C ASP A 21 -7.24 -8.06 -19.57
N ARG A 22 -6.98 -9.32 -19.90
CA ARG A 22 -7.11 -10.44 -18.97
C ARG A 22 -5.81 -10.54 -18.19
N GLN A 23 -5.81 -9.95 -16.99
CA GLN A 23 -4.81 -10.15 -15.95
C GLN A 23 -4.81 -11.63 -15.49
N PRO A 24 -3.65 -12.24 -15.24
CA PRO A 24 -3.57 -13.67 -14.91
C PRO A 24 -4.04 -13.98 -13.48
N GLU A 25 -4.89 -15.00 -13.35
CA GLU A 25 -5.27 -15.60 -12.08
C GLU A 25 -4.12 -16.45 -11.53
N ARG A 26 -3.33 -15.92 -10.58
CA ARG A 26 -2.44 -16.72 -9.73
C ARG A 26 -2.33 -16.09 -8.33
N ARG A 27 -3.18 -16.55 -7.40
CA ARG A 27 -3.29 -16.00 -6.03
C ARG A 27 -2.99 -17.04 -4.95
N GLU A 28 -1.75 -17.52 -4.77
CA GLU A 28 -1.49 -18.47 -3.66
C GLU A 28 -0.19 -18.31 -2.86
N ARG A 29 0.80 -17.54 -3.31
CA ARG A 29 2.10 -17.50 -2.61
C ARG A 29 2.09 -16.73 -1.28
N TRP A 30 1.24 -15.72 -1.13
CA TRP A 30 1.34 -14.71 -0.06
C TRP A 30 0.39 -14.91 1.13
N ARG A 31 -0.40 -16.00 1.17
CA ARG A 31 -1.35 -16.28 2.27
C ARG A 31 -0.70 -16.79 3.56
N ARG A 32 0.63 -16.86 3.65
CA ARG A 32 1.35 -17.26 4.88
C ARG A 32 1.50 -16.07 5.84
N GLY A 33 0.40 -15.41 6.18
CA GLY A 33 0.36 -14.44 7.28
C GLY A 33 -0.15 -15.12 8.56
N LEU A 34 0.31 -14.66 9.73
CA LEU A 34 -0.22 -15.11 11.01
C LEU A 34 -1.69 -14.67 11.13
N CYS A 35 -2.62 -15.63 11.08
CA CYS A 35 -4.03 -15.40 11.45
C CYS A 35 -4.10 -15.20 12.97
N VAL A 36 -4.25 -13.96 13.43
CA VAL A 36 -4.52 -13.67 14.84
C VAL A 36 -6.03 -13.80 15.06
N ALA A 37 -6.46 -14.90 15.69
CA ALA A 37 -7.86 -15.09 16.07
C ALA A 37 -8.18 -14.26 17.33
N ALA A 38 -9.24 -13.44 17.27
CA ALA A 38 -9.71 -12.69 18.43
C ALA A 38 -10.27 -13.63 19.51
N SER A 39 -9.72 -13.55 20.72
CA SER A 39 -10.14 -14.31 21.90
C SER A 39 -11.49 -13.82 22.44
N ARG A 40 -12.53 -14.65 22.35
CA ARG A 40 -13.83 -14.38 22.98
C ARG A 40 -13.75 -14.54 24.51
N LYS A 41 -13.74 -13.45 25.27
CA LYS A 41 -14.04 -13.49 26.72
C LYS A 41 -15.56 -13.46 26.92
N GLY A 42 -16.07 -14.51 27.56
CA GLY A 42 -17.49 -14.70 27.84
C GLY A 42 -18.05 -13.66 28.82
N SER A 43 -19.19 -13.06 28.45
CA SER A 43 -19.98 -12.20 29.32
C SER A 43 -21.30 -12.89 29.68
N LYS A 44 -21.60 -12.90 30.99
CA LYS A 44 -22.74 -13.57 31.63
C LYS A 44 -24.09 -13.05 31.10
N LYS A 45 -24.99 -14.00 30.77
CA LYS A 45 -26.41 -13.76 30.46
C LYS A 45 -27.12 -13.05 31.63
N LYS A 46 -27.80 -11.94 31.35
CA LYS A 46 -28.86 -11.39 32.20
C LYS A 46 -30.14 -11.28 31.37
N LYS A 47 -31.15 -12.10 31.71
CA LYS A 47 -32.52 -12.06 31.20
C LYS A 47 -33.19 -10.75 31.63
N ARG A 48 -33.82 -10.01 30.70
CA ARG A 48 -35.05 -9.22 30.94
C ARG A 48 -35.84 -9.00 29.65
N ASP A 49 -37.08 -9.49 29.70
CA ASP A 49 -38.36 -9.03 29.14
C ASP A 49 -38.38 -8.08 27.92
N GLY A 50 -38.86 -8.61 26.80
CA GLY A 50 -40.22 -8.37 26.35
C GLY A 50 -40.63 -6.97 25.88
N THR A 51 -40.08 -6.50 24.76
CA THR A 51 -40.80 -5.64 23.79
C THR A 51 -40.23 -5.90 22.40
N ALA A 52 -41.08 -6.27 21.44
CA ALA A 52 -40.67 -6.56 20.06
C ALA A 52 -40.11 -5.30 19.37
N PRO A 53 -38.93 -5.34 18.71
CA PRO A 53 -38.51 -4.24 17.87
C PRO A 53 -39.20 -4.36 16.51
N ASN A 54 -39.79 -3.26 16.05
CA ASN A 54 -40.26 -3.10 14.68
C ASN A 54 -39.13 -3.46 13.71
N GLY A 55 -39.35 -4.49 12.90
CA GLY A 55 -38.48 -4.86 11.81
C GLY A 55 -38.51 -3.80 10.71
N SER A 56 -37.45 -3.00 10.62
CA SER A 56 -36.97 -2.58 9.32
C SER A 56 -35.91 -3.59 8.90
N ASP A 57 -36.33 -4.56 8.08
CA ASP A 57 -35.39 -5.37 7.31
C ASP A 57 -34.66 -4.44 6.34
N SER A 58 -33.59 -3.81 6.83
CA SER A 58 -32.68 -3.06 5.98
C SER A 58 -32.03 -4.07 5.03
N GLU A 59 -32.28 -3.94 3.74
CA GLU A 59 -31.64 -4.79 2.73
C GLU A 59 -30.11 -4.86 2.99
N PRO A 60 -29.50 -6.04 2.81
CA PRO A 60 -28.07 -6.20 3.03
C PRO A 60 -27.31 -5.27 2.08
N VAL A 61 -26.60 -4.28 2.66
CA VAL A 61 -25.75 -3.35 1.89
C VAL A 61 -24.72 -4.17 1.11
N LEU A 62 -24.73 -4.04 -0.21
CA LEU A 62 -23.73 -4.67 -1.08
C LEU A 62 -22.33 -4.15 -0.73
N LYS A 63 -21.44 -5.07 -0.36
CA LYS A 63 -20.03 -4.79 -0.11
C LYS A 63 -19.21 -5.00 -1.39
N ASP A 64 -18.96 -3.92 -2.10
CA ASP A 64 -18.32 -3.91 -3.42
C ASP A 64 -17.05 -3.06 -3.49
N LEU A 65 -16.65 -2.38 -2.41
CA LEU A 65 -15.53 -1.45 -2.42
C LEU A 65 -14.26 -2.01 -1.78
N ASP A 66 -13.13 -1.87 -2.46
CA ASP A 66 -11.81 -2.18 -1.91
C ASP A 66 -11.05 -0.89 -1.60
N VAL A 67 -10.54 -0.77 -0.38
CA VAL A 67 -9.88 0.45 0.08
C VAL A 67 -8.50 0.12 0.64
N VAL A 68 -7.48 0.89 0.27
CA VAL A 68 -6.15 0.82 0.90
C VAL A 68 -5.89 2.11 1.67
N LEU A 69 -5.56 1.99 2.95
CA LEU A 69 -5.35 3.07 3.89
C LEU A 69 -3.86 3.30 4.11
N CYS A 70 -3.45 4.56 3.94
CA CYS A 70 -2.16 5.04 4.43
C CYS A 70 -2.25 5.39 5.93
N HIS A 71 -1.12 5.52 6.62
CA HIS A 71 -1.11 6.14 7.94
C HIS A 71 -1.42 7.66 7.87
N LEU A 72 -1.63 8.29 9.03
CA LEU A 72 -2.13 9.66 9.19
C LEU A 72 -1.33 10.71 8.39
N GLN A 73 0.00 10.67 8.49
CA GLN A 73 0.87 11.59 7.78
C GLN A 73 1.60 10.84 6.67
N ALA A 74 0.92 10.57 5.56
CA ALA A 74 1.46 9.72 4.51
C ALA A 74 2.80 10.23 3.96
N ASP A 75 3.83 9.40 4.03
CA ASP A 75 5.09 9.55 3.31
C ASP A 75 5.05 8.75 2.00
N TYR A 76 6.20 8.67 1.32
CA TYR A 76 6.27 7.98 0.03
C TYR A 76 6.11 6.47 0.18
N ASP A 77 6.57 5.85 1.27
CA ASP A 77 6.49 4.40 1.41
C ASP A 77 5.04 3.94 1.58
N THR A 78 4.29 4.56 2.50
CA THR A 78 2.88 4.21 2.69
C THR A 78 2.04 4.51 1.43
N LEU A 79 2.30 5.63 0.75
CA LEU A 79 1.57 5.98 -0.48
C LEU A 79 1.89 5.00 -1.62
N ALA A 80 3.16 4.68 -1.82
CA ALA A 80 3.60 3.77 -2.87
C ALA A 80 3.09 2.34 -2.63
N ALA A 81 3.23 1.83 -1.41
CA ALA A 81 2.68 0.55 -1.01
C ALA A 81 1.17 0.51 -1.21
N ALA A 82 0.45 1.61 -0.89
CA ALA A 82 -1.00 1.67 -1.07
C ALA A 82 -1.41 1.61 -2.55
N VAL A 83 -0.74 2.38 -3.41
CA VAL A 83 -1.00 2.37 -4.85
C VAL A 83 -0.69 1.01 -5.47
N GLY A 84 0.43 0.39 -5.09
CA GLY A 84 0.79 -0.95 -5.57
C GLY A 84 -0.16 -2.05 -5.08
N LEU A 85 -0.62 -1.97 -3.83
CA LEU A 85 -1.60 -2.92 -3.30
C LEU A 85 -2.96 -2.76 -3.97
N ALA A 86 -3.40 -1.51 -4.21
CA ALA A 86 -4.60 -1.24 -4.98
C ALA A 86 -4.49 -1.84 -6.40
N LYS A 87 -3.33 -1.69 -7.07
CA LYS A 87 -3.07 -2.30 -8.38
C LYS A 87 -3.20 -3.83 -8.35
N LEU A 88 -2.59 -4.49 -7.36
CA LEU A 88 -2.69 -5.95 -7.15
C LEU A 88 -4.14 -6.42 -6.93
N TRP A 89 -4.98 -5.55 -6.38
CA TRP A 89 -6.37 -5.84 -6.11
C TRP A 89 -7.28 -5.64 -7.31
N GLY A 90 -6.84 -4.85 -8.29
CA GLY A 90 -7.55 -4.52 -9.52
C GLY A 90 -7.88 -3.03 -9.59
N ASN A 91 -8.18 -2.54 -10.79
CA ASN A 91 -8.35 -1.11 -11.09
C ASN A 91 -9.51 -0.41 -10.34
N GLU A 92 -10.36 -1.14 -9.62
CA GLU A 92 -11.48 -0.60 -8.84
C GLU A 92 -11.09 -0.27 -7.38
N ALA A 93 -9.92 -0.75 -6.92
CA ALA A 93 -9.44 -0.45 -5.57
C ALA A 93 -8.97 1.01 -5.46
N VAL A 94 -9.28 1.64 -4.32
CA VAL A 94 -9.01 3.06 -4.10
C VAL A 94 -8.07 3.26 -2.92
N VAL A 95 -7.22 4.28 -3.01
CA VAL A 95 -6.30 4.69 -1.95
C VAL A 95 -6.90 5.85 -1.17
N VAL A 96 -6.84 5.79 0.16
CA VAL A 96 -7.28 6.87 1.06
C VAL A 96 -6.11 7.29 1.95
N LEU A 97 -5.84 8.60 1.94
CA LEU A 97 -4.90 9.24 2.84
C LEU A 97 -5.63 9.58 4.14
N SER A 98 -5.46 8.74 5.17
CA SER A 98 -6.29 8.77 6.38
C SER A 98 -6.26 10.09 7.15
N GLY A 99 -5.11 10.78 7.14
CA GLY A 99 -4.93 12.10 7.76
C GLY A 99 -4.32 13.16 6.84
N GLY A 100 -4.13 12.84 5.55
CA GLY A 100 -3.36 13.66 4.61
C GLY A 100 -1.98 13.07 4.34
N SER A 101 -1.06 13.92 3.91
CA SER A 101 0.30 13.54 3.51
C SER A 101 1.33 14.51 4.05
N ASN A 102 2.58 14.09 4.16
CA ASN A 102 3.66 15.00 4.51
C ASN A 102 3.93 16.02 3.38
N PRO A 103 4.65 17.13 3.64
CA PRO A 103 4.89 18.16 2.64
C PRO A 103 5.59 17.68 1.36
N ALA A 104 6.45 16.66 1.44
CA ALA A 104 7.14 16.12 0.27
C ALA A 104 6.14 15.41 -0.67
N VAL A 105 5.30 14.54 -0.11
CA VAL A 105 4.23 13.85 -0.84
C VAL A 105 3.16 14.83 -1.32
N GLU A 106 2.82 15.86 -0.55
CA GLU A 106 1.89 16.91 -1.00
C GLU A 106 2.39 17.61 -2.26
N ARG A 107 3.68 17.99 -2.30
CA ARG A 107 4.29 18.59 -3.50
C ARG A 107 4.21 17.65 -4.70
N PHE A 108 4.56 16.38 -4.52
CA PHE A 108 4.49 15.37 -5.57
C PHE A 108 3.04 15.19 -6.07
N LEU A 109 2.07 15.02 -5.17
CA LEU A 109 0.67 14.85 -5.53
C LEU A 109 0.09 16.10 -6.20
N GLY A 110 0.60 17.30 -5.91
CA GLY A 110 0.21 18.52 -6.62
C GLY A 110 0.38 18.43 -8.15
N LEU A 111 1.34 17.63 -8.61
CA LEU A 111 1.65 17.44 -10.02
C LEU A 111 1.12 16.11 -10.58
N PHE A 112 1.19 15.03 -9.80
CA PHE A 112 0.98 13.67 -10.30
C PHE A 112 -0.30 13.00 -9.79
N ARG A 113 -1.10 13.65 -8.93
CA ARG A 113 -2.31 13.02 -8.32
C ARG A 113 -3.26 12.35 -9.32
N PRO A 114 -3.57 12.89 -10.52
CA PRO A 114 -4.48 12.24 -11.47
C PRO A 114 -4.03 10.85 -11.95
N MET A 115 -2.76 10.49 -11.74
CA MET A 115 -2.19 9.21 -12.14
C MET A 115 -2.51 8.07 -11.16
N PHE A 116 -3.04 8.38 -9.98
CA PHE A 116 -3.21 7.41 -8.89
C PHE A 116 -4.68 7.30 -8.45
N PRO A 117 -5.14 6.12 -7.97
CA PRO A 117 -6.53 5.90 -7.58
C PRO A 117 -6.86 6.49 -6.19
N ILE A 118 -6.42 7.72 -5.92
CA ILE A 118 -6.56 8.37 -4.61
C ILE A 118 -7.93 9.03 -4.50
N ARG A 119 -8.67 8.69 -3.44
CA ARG A 119 -9.97 9.29 -3.11
C ARG A 119 -9.93 9.99 -1.76
N SER A 120 -10.77 11.02 -1.64
CA SER A 120 -11.04 11.62 -0.33
C SER A 120 -11.77 10.61 0.55
N GLY A 121 -11.33 10.44 1.80
CA GLY A 121 -12.02 9.58 2.76
C GLY A 121 -13.49 9.98 2.98
N ARG A 122 -13.83 11.27 2.83
CA ARG A 122 -15.22 11.75 2.90
C ARG A 122 -16.12 11.23 1.77
N SER A 123 -15.54 10.77 0.66
CA SER A 123 -16.27 10.23 -0.49
C SER A 123 -16.46 8.71 -0.44
N VAL A 124 -15.94 8.06 0.61
CA VAL A 124 -16.01 6.61 0.82
C VAL A 124 -17.13 6.32 1.82
N ASP A 125 -18.05 5.43 1.47
CA ASP A 125 -19.04 4.89 2.42
C ASP A 125 -18.46 3.63 3.07
N PRO A 126 -18.12 3.66 4.38
CA PRO A 126 -17.50 2.51 5.05
C PRO A 126 -18.36 1.24 5.03
N ARG A 127 -19.69 1.38 4.89
CA ARG A 127 -20.62 0.24 4.89
C ARG A 127 -20.48 -0.63 3.64
N ARG A 128 -20.00 -0.05 2.54
CA ARG A 128 -19.78 -0.74 1.26
C ARG A 128 -18.42 -1.45 1.18
N ILE A 129 -17.56 -1.28 2.18
CA ILE A 129 -16.21 -1.82 2.12
C ILE A 129 -16.22 -3.34 2.23
N ARG A 130 -15.72 -3.98 1.18
CA ARG A 130 -15.50 -5.42 1.06
C ARG A 130 -14.20 -5.84 1.74
N ARG A 131 -13.08 -5.21 1.38
CA ARG A 131 -11.77 -5.43 2.00
C ARG A 131 -11.00 -4.13 2.21
N ILE A 132 -10.16 -4.13 3.26
CA ILE A 132 -9.26 -3.02 3.60
C ILE A 132 -7.80 -3.47 3.57
N GLY A 133 -6.96 -2.68 2.95
CA GLY A 133 -5.51 -2.79 3.02
C GLY A 133 -5.01 -1.74 3.99
N VAL A 134 -4.16 -2.10 4.92
CA VAL A 134 -3.43 -1.15 5.76
C VAL A 134 -1.96 -1.33 5.47
N VAL A 135 -1.28 -0.27 5.07
CA VAL A 135 0.11 -0.32 4.68
C VAL A 135 0.96 0.58 5.56
N ASP A 136 2.17 0.12 5.83
CA ASP A 136 3.20 0.81 6.61
C ASP A 136 2.75 1.21 8.04
N THR A 137 1.80 0.45 8.59
CA THR A 137 1.45 0.55 10.01
C THR A 137 0.73 -0.68 10.51
N VAL A 138 1.04 -1.03 11.76
CA VAL A 138 0.31 -2.01 12.57
C VAL A 138 -0.52 -1.36 13.68
N ARG A 139 -0.59 -0.02 13.71
CA ARG A 139 -1.23 0.77 14.76
C ARG A 139 -2.52 1.45 14.29
N ARG A 140 -3.60 1.33 15.07
CA ARG A 140 -4.94 1.89 14.81
C ARG A 140 -4.97 3.40 14.94
N ASP A 141 -4.25 3.95 15.92
CA ASP A 141 -4.17 5.40 16.11
C ASP A 141 -3.54 6.10 14.89
N ARG A 142 -2.64 5.42 14.17
CA ARG A 142 -2.09 5.87 12.89
C ARG A 142 -3.09 5.86 11.72
N LEU A 143 -4.34 5.39 11.89
CA LEU A 143 -5.39 5.42 10.86
C LEU A 143 -6.43 6.53 11.06
N GLY A 144 -6.36 7.28 12.16
CA GLY A 144 -7.30 8.37 12.44
C GLY A 144 -8.77 7.95 12.37
N SER A 145 -9.59 8.76 11.69
CA SER A 145 -11.04 8.50 11.53
C SER A 145 -11.36 7.26 10.69
N CYS A 146 -10.37 6.71 9.96
CA CYS A 146 -10.55 5.49 9.17
C CYS A 146 -10.31 4.21 9.99
N ALA A 147 -9.83 4.31 11.24
CA ALA A 147 -9.52 3.15 12.07
C ALA A 147 -10.72 2.21 12.24
N ASP A 148 -11.91 2.76 12.45
CA ASP A 148 -13.13 1.97 12.69
C ASP A 148 -13.66 1.27 11.43
N TRP A 149 -13.16 1.62 10.24
CA TRP A 149 -13.56 0.95 9.01
C TRP A 149 -13.07 -0.50 8.98
N THR A 150 -11.93 -0.78 9.63
CA THR A 150 -11.34 -2.12 9.72
C THR A 150 -12.22 -3.11 10.48
N VAL A 151 -12.99 -2.64 11.46
CA VAL A 151 -13.89 -3.45 12.30
C VAL A 151 -15.07 -4.01 11.50
N GLY A 152 -15.50 -3.28 10.46
CA GLY A 152 -16.67 -3.63 9.65
C GLY A 152 -16.36 -4.35 8.34
N ALA A 153 -15.09 -4.44 7.94
CA ALA A 153 -14.68 -4.97 6.64
C ALA A 153 -14.82 -6.51 6.55
N GLY A 154 -15.08 -7.04 5.36
CA GLY A 154 -15.11 -8.50 5.15
C GLY A 154 -13.73 -9.16 5.28
N TYR A 155 -12.67 -8.43 4.92
CA TYR A 155 -11.28 -8.87 5.02
C TYR A 155 -10.36 -7.68 5.26
N VAL A 156 -9.32 -7.84 6.09
CA VAL A 156 -8.27 -6.85 6.32
C VAL A 156 -6.90 -7.46 6.03
N GLU A 157 -6.08 -6.78 5.25
CA GLU A 157 -4.68 -7.14 4.99
C GLU A 157 -3.78 -6.03 5.49
N VAL A 158 -2.92 -6.33 6.46
CA VAL A 158 -1.94 -5.40 7.02
C VAL A 158 -0.56 -5.77 6.47
N VAL A 159 0.13 -4.81 5.86
CA VAL A 159 1.48 -4.96 5.30
C VAL A 159 2.39 -3.93 5.95
N ASP A 160 3.41 -4.38 6.68
CA ASP A 160 4.29 -3.49 7.44
C ASP A 160 5.70 -4.10 7.51
N HIS A 161 6.74 -3.26 7.45
CA HIS A 161 8.14 -3.71 7.46
C HIS A 161 8.86 -3.44 8.79
N HIS A 162 8.20 -2.78 9.74
CA HIS A 162 8.73 -2.49 11.06
C HIS A 162 8.75 -3.77 11.92
N VAL A 163 9.78 -4.60 11.75
CA VAL A 163 10.04 -5.75 12.63
C VAL A 163 11.02 -5.32 13.71
N GLY A 164 10.64 -5.47 14.98
CA GLY A 164 11.49 -5.19 16.12
C GLY A 164 12.82 -5.93 15.99
N SER A 165 13.90 -5.20 16.25
CA SER A 165 15.23 -5.77 16.29
C SER A 165 15.34 -6.68 17.51
N ALA A 166 15.75 -7.93 17.29
CA ALA A 166 16.05 -8.87 18.38
C ALA A 166 17.22 -8.40 19.28
N SER A 167 17.89 -7.30 18.94
CA SER A 167 18.97 -6.67 19.71
C SER A 167 18.50 -5.59 20.68
N ASP A 168 17.23 -5.17 20.65
CA ASP A 168 16.70 -4.16 21.58
C ASP A 168 16.18 -4.76 22.90
N SER A 169 16.15 -6.09 23.02
CA SER A 169 15.77 -6.78 24.25
C SER A 169 16.74 -6.55 25.42
N ASP A 170 17.94 -6.02 25.17
CA ASP A 170 18.96 -5.82 26.18
C ASP A 170 19.07 -4.39 26.73
N ARG A 171 18.39 -3.39 26.14
CA ARG A 171 18.64 -1.98 26.50
C ARG A 171 17.64 -1.28 27.39
N GLN A 172 16.39 -1.72 27.58
CA GLN A 172 15.56 -1.07 28.60
C GLN A 172 14.28 -1.83 28.99
N GLY A 173 14.33 -3.15 29.26
CA GLY A 173 13.22 -3.84 29.94
C GLY A 173 11.82 -3.68 29.32
N ARG A 174 11.73 -3.26 28.05
CA ARG A 174 10.48 -3.27 27.30
C ARG A 174 10.37 -4.68 26.76
N SER A 175 9.53 -5.45 27.45
CA SER A 175 9.06 -6.74 26.98
C SER A 175 8.60 -6.63 25.53
N ALA A 176 8.53 -7.76 24.82
CA ALA A 176 8.09 -7.94 23.44
C ALA A 176 6.63 -7.50 23.13
N SER A 177 6.10 -6.52 23.86
CA SER A 177 4.77 -5.91 23.73
C SER A 177 4.73 -4.69 22.82
N GLU A 178 5.84 -4.21 22.27
CA GLU A 178 5.87 -3.09 21.29
C GLU A 178 5.69 -3.55 19.84
N GLU A 179 5.69 -4.86 19.57
CA GLU A 179 5.52 -5.47 18.22
C GLU A 179 4.10 -6.00 17.95
N GLN A 180 3.11 -5.65 18.77
CA GLN A 180 1.76 -6.17 18.63
C GLN A 180 0.95 -5.29 17.67
N CYS A 181 0.45 -5.91 16.60
CA CYS A 181 -0.55 -5.29 15.73
C CYS A 181 -1.86 -5.09 16.51
N ASP A 182 -2.31 -3.85 16.63
CA ASP A 182 -3.56 -3.50 17.34
C ASP A 182 -4.74 -3.34 16.36
N ILE A 183 -4.49 -3.42 15.05
CA ILE A 183 -5.52 -3.40 14.01
C ILE A 183 -6.38 -4.66 14.15
N CYS A 184 -7.69 -4.46 14.28
CA CYS A 184 -8.64 -5.53 14.50
C CYS A 184 -9.75 -5.54 13.45
N ASN A 185 -10.26 -6.73 13.15
CA ASN A 185 -11.46 -6.92 12.34
C ASN A 185 -12.42 -7.85 13.08
N ASP A 186 -13.46 -7.30 13.71
CA ASP A 186 -14.38 -8.09 14.53
C ASP A 186 -15.34 -8.94 13.70
N ARG A 187 -15.56 -8.55 12.43
CA ARG A 187 -16.58 -9.14 11.54
C ARG A 187 -16.01 -9.97 10.40
N GLY A 188 -14.70 -10.04 10.25
CA GLY A 188 -14.05 -10.70 9.13
C GLY A 188 -12.66 -11.22 9.44
N ALA A 189 -12.00 -11.77 8.42
CA ALA A 189 -10.63 -12.25 8.56
C ALA A 189 -9.64 -11.08 8.52
N ILE A 190 -8.51 -11.26 9.21
CA ILE A 190 -7.35 -10.37 9.16
C ILE A 190 -6.09 -11.17 8.87
N THR A 191 -5.26 -10.66 7.94
CA THR A 191 -3.94 -11.19 7.64
C THR A 191 -2.91 -10.12 7.96
N LEU A 192 -1.88 -10.48 8.73
CA LEU A 192 -0.70 -9.65 8.94
C LEU A 192 0.47 -10.19 8.13
N ILE A 193 1.05 -9.35 7.28
CA ILE A 193 2.25 -9.61 6.49
C ILE A 193 3.33 -8.67 7.00
N ARG A 194 4.35 -9.24 7.65
CA ARG A 194 5.52 -8.51 8.13
C ARG A 194 6.79 -9.23 7.71
N GLU A 195 7.70 -8.48 7.11
CA GLU A 195 8.98 -8.98 6.60
C GLU A 195 10.08 -7.99 6.98
N ARG A 196 11.29 -8.48 7.20
CA ARG A 196 12.48 -7.64 7.41
C ARG A 196 12.99 -7.16 6.05
N VAL A 197 12.50 -6.00 5.61
CA VAL A 197 12.92 -5.28 4.40
C VAL A 197 13.02 -3.79 4.70
N GLY A 198 13.72 -3.07 3.82
CA GLY A 198 13.97 -1.65 4.01
C GLY A 198 12.71 -0.77 3.88
N ALA A 199 11.70 -1.21 3.14
CA ALA A 199 10.45 -0.47 2.91
C ALA A 199 9.24 -1.40 2.76
N ALA A 200 8.04 -0.99 3.18
CA ALA A 200 6.81 -1.77 2.94
C ALA A 200 6.51 -1.89 1.43
N THR A 201 6.86 -0.86 0.65
CA THR A 201 6.77 -0.86 -0.82
C THR A 201 7.54 -2.03 -1.44
N THR A 202 8.68 -2.43 -0.89
CA THR A 202 9.47 -3.57 -1.39
C THR A 202 8.63 -4.85 -1.44
N MET A 203 7.87 -5.15 -0.38
CA MET A 203 6.99 -6.33 -0.35
C MET A 203 5.89 -6.27 -1.42
N ILE A 204 5.33 -5.08 -1.65
CA ILE A 204 4.28 -4.88 -2.66
C ILE A 204 4.84 -5.04 -4.07
N VAL A 205 6.04 -4.50 -4.32
CA VAL A 205 6.74 -4.62 -5.60
C VAL A 205 7.08 -6.08 -5.89
N GLU A 206 7.55 -6.86 -4.91
CA GLU A 206 7.76 -8.30 -5.07
C GLU A 206 6.50 -9.06 -5.46
N ARG A 207 5.36 -8.70 -4.88
CA ARG A 207 4.06 -9.28 -5.24
C ARG A 207 3.64 -8.93 -6.66
N LEU A 208 3.91 -7.70 -7.10
CA LEU A 208 3.65 -7.23 -8.46
C LEU A 208 4.53 -7.97 -9.47
N MET A 209 5.81 -8.15 -9.17
CA MET A 209 6.77 -8.94 -9.95
C MET A 209 6.30 -10.38 -10.12
N ASP A 210 6.00 -11.05 -9.01
CA ASP A 210 5.53 -12.45 -8.99
C ASP A 210 4.23 -12.66 -9.77
N SER A 211 3.37 -11.64 -9.77
CA SER A 211 2.07 -11.64 -10.46
C SER A 211 2.16 -11.10 -11.89
N GLN A 212 3.38 -10.76 -12.37
CA GLN A 212 3.66 -10.25 -13.71
C GLN A 212 2.85 -9.02 -14.12
N TRP A 213 2.58 -8.12 -13.17
CA TRP A 213 1.93 -6.84 -13.48
C TRP A 213 2.86 -5.94 -14.28
N ARG A 214 2.28 -5.20 -15.23
CA ARG A 214 2.93 -4.06 -15.87
C ARG A 214 2.54 -2.78 -15.15
N LEU A 215 3.54 -1.97 -14.81
CA LEU A 215 3.33 -0.66 -14.22
C LEU A 215 3.34 0.42 -15.29
N THR A 216 2.59 1.49 -15.02
CA THR A 216 2.83 2.76 -15.72
C THR A 216 4.13 3.39 -15.20
N PRO A 217 4.80 4.25 -15.99
CA PRO A 217 5.98 4.97 -15.52
C PRO A 217 5.73 5.78 -14.23
N GLY A 218 4.53 6.35 -14.06
CA GLY A 218 4.15 7.09 -12.85
C GLY A 218 4.06 6.19 -11.62
N GLU A 219 3.45 5.02 -11.74
CA GLU A 219 3.40 4.01 -10.67
C GLU A 219 4.79 3.49 -10.31
N ALA A 220 5.62 3.17 -11.32
CA ALA A 220 6.99 2.71 -11.11
C ALA A 220 7.85 3.77 -10.41
N THR A 221 7.70 5.04 -10.81
CA THR A 221 8.41 6.18 -10.20
C THR A 221 8.00 6.38 -8.74
N LEU A 222 6.70 6.35 -8.43
CA LEU A 222 6.20 6.47 -7.07
C LEU A 222 6.72 5.33 -6.18
N MET A 223 6.68 4.08 -6.66
CA MET A 223 7.22 2.95 -5.91
C MET A 223 8.73 3.04 -5.70
N ALA A 224 9.47 3.58 -6.68
CA ALA A 224 10.90 3.82 -6.52
C ALA A 224 11.17 4.88 -5.45
N LEU A 225 10.36 5.96 -5.40
CA LEU A 225 10.44 6.98 -4.35
C LEU A 225 10.21 6.38 -2.95
N GLY A 226 9.20 5.52 -2.79
CA GLY A 226 8.94 4.82 -1.52
C GLY A 226 10.17 4.07 -1.02
N ILE A 227 10.73 3.18 -1.86
CA ILE A 227 11.91 2.41 -1.48
C ILE A 227 13.13 3.32 -1.25
N HIS A 228 13.38 4.30 -2.12
CA HIS A 228 14.55 5.18 -1.97
C HIS A 228 14.51 6.04 -0.70
N THR A 229 13.33 6.46 -0.26
CA THR A 229 13.20 7.32 0.93
C THR A 229 13.42 6.53 2.21
N ASP A 230 12.81 5.35 2.32
CA ASP A 230 12.91 4.50 3.51
C ASP A 230 14.22 3.72 3.63
N THR A 231 14.96 3.55 2.53
CA THR A 231 16.27 2.90 2.54
C THR A 231 17.45 3.88 2.49
N GLY A 232 17.18 5.19 2.44
CA GLY A 232 18.23 6.19 2.18
C GLY A 232 18.96 5.94 0.86
N SER A 233 18.24 5.50 -0.17
CA SER A 233 18.80 4.92 -1.40
C SER A 233 19.80 3.80 -1.14
N LEU A 234 19.35 2.80 -0.38
CA LEU A 234 20.11 1.59 -0.05
C LEU A 234 21.31 1.78 0.91
N THR A 235 21.32 2.85 1.70
CA THR A 235 22.43 3.17 2.61
C THR A 235 22.07 3.00 4.10
N PHE A 236 20.78 2.93 4.43
CA PHE A 236 20.35 2.70 5.81
C PHE A 236 20.53 1.24 6.23
N GLU A 237 20.78 1.00 7.52
CA GLU A 237 21.13 -0.32 8.07
C GLU A 237 20.05 -1.39 7.87
N ASN A 238 18.78 -0.99 7.81
CA ASN A 238 17.63 -1.88 7.59
C ASN A 238 17.44 -2.27 6.11
N THR A 239 18.24 -1.71 5.19
CA THR A 239 18.21 -2.05 3.76
C THR A 239 18.60 -3.51 3.54
N THR A 240 17.92 -4.16 2.60
CA THR A 240 18.21 -5.53 2.18
C THR A 240 18.43 -5.64 0.67
N ALA A 241 18.98 -6.78 0.24
CA ALA A 241 19.10 -7.08 -1.19
C ALA A 241 17.74 -7.15 -1.93
N ARG A 242 16.63 -7.32 -1.20
CA ARG A 242 15.26 -7.32 -1.76
C ARG A 242 14.89 -5.92 -2.24
N ASP A 243 15.27 -4.89 -1.49
CA ASP A 243 15.04 -3.49 -1.85
C ASP A 243 15.78 -3.12 -3.14
N ALA A 244 17.04 -3.56 -3.27
CA ALA A 244 17.83 -3.36 -4.49
C ALA A 244 17.23 -4.04 -5.71
N LYS A 245 16.73 -5.29 -5.56
CA LYS A 245 16.07 -6.03 -6.64
C LYS A 245 14.75 -5.35 -7.06
N ALA A 246 13.97 -4.88 -6.10
CA ALA A 246 12.74 -4.15 -6.36
C ALA A 246 13.04 -2.85 -7.14
N LEU A 247 14.04 -2.07 -6.73
CA LEU A 247 14.46 -0.86 -7.47
C LEU A 247 14.92 -1.17 -8.90
N ALA A 248 15.71 -2.24 -9.08
CA ALA A 248 16.15 -2.66 -10.41
C ALA A 248 14.96 -2.98 -11.32
N TRP A 249 13.99 -3.73 -10.82
CA TRP A 249 12.78 -4.04 -11.59
C TRP A 249 11.93 -2.78 -11.87
N LEU A 250 11.79 -1.86 -10.91
CA LEU A 250 11.07 -0.60 -11.12
C LEU A 250 11.73 0.26 -12.21
N LEU A 251 13.06 0.25 -12.28
CA LEU A 251 13.80 0.89 -13.37
C LEU A 251 13.47 0.25 -14.73
N GLU A 252 13.41 -1.09 -14.79
CA GLU A 252 12.96 -1.82 -15.99
C GLU A 252 11.50 -1.48 -16.36
N GLN A 253 10.65 -1.19 -15.39
CA GLN A 253 9.27 -0.73 -15.60
C GLN A 253 9.17 0.76 -16.01
N GLY A 254 10.29 1.48 -16.13
CA GLY A 254 10.33 2.86 -16.59
C GLY A 254 10.21 3.91 -15.48
N ALA A 255 10.63 3.59 -14.24
CA ALA A 255 10.76 4.59 -13.19
C ALA A 255 11.68 5.75 -13.62
N ASN A 256 11.16 6.98 -13.54
CA ASN A 256 11.85 8.18 -13.96
C ASN A 256 12.86 8.64 -12.90
N GLN A 257 14.15 8.45 -13.18
CA GLN A 257 15.23 8.78 -12.25
C GLN A 257 15.36 10.29 -11.98
N SER A 258 15.04 11.14 -12.95
CA SER A 258 15.02 12.60 -12.75
C SER A 258 13.96 13.00 -11.73
N SER A 259 12.76 12.43 -11.83
CA SER A 259 11.70 12.65 -10.85
C SER A 259 12.06 12.06 -9.48
N VAL A 260 12.67 10.87 -9.44
CA VAL A 260 13.16 10.30 -8.17
C VAL A 260 14.15 11.26 -7.49
N ALA A 261 15.13 11.79 -8.23
CA ALA A 261 16.12 12.72 -7.70
C ALA A 261 15.50 14.03 -7.19
N GLU A 262 14.54 14.58 -7.94
CA GLU A 262 13.81 15.81 -7.59
C GLU A 262 12.98 15.65 -6.31
N PHE A 263 12.22 14.56 -6.21
CA PHE A 263 11.21 14.39 -5.15
C PHE A 263 11.71 13.67 -3.90
N LYS A 264 12.87 12.98 -3.95
CA LYS A 264 13.50 12.36 -2.79
C LYS A 264 14.05 13.40 -1.81
N THR A 265 14.58 14.51 -2.30
CA THR A 265 15.30 15.48 -1.47
C THR A 265 14.30 16.43 -0.79
N PRO A 266 14.29 16.52 0.55
CA PRO A 266 13.60 17.62 1.21
C PRO A 266 14.27 18.93 0.74
N GLN A 267 13.51 19.84 0.15
CA GLN A 267 14.00 21.21 -0.03
C GLN A 267 14.21 21.76 1.38
N LEU A 268 15.47 21.89 1.79
CA LEU A 268 15.84 22.60 3.00
C LEU A 268 15.29 24.02 2.86
N ASN A 269 14.62 24.51 3.89
CA ASN A 269 14.26 25.92 3.90
C ASN A 269 15.54 26.76 4.07
N GLN A 270 15.44 28.06 3.78
CA GLN A 270 16.60 28.96 3.82
C GLN A 270 17.30 28.92 5.18
N ASP A 271 16.53 28.83 6.27
CA ASP A 271 17.05 28.77 7.63
C ASP A 271 17.87 27.49 7.91
N GLN A 272 17.46 26.34 7.36
CA GLN A 272 18.20 25.08 7.49
C GLN A 272 19.44 25.03 6.59
N MET A 273 19.39 25.67 5.43
CA MET A 273 20.55 25.87 4.55
C MET A 273 21.60 26.77 5.21
N ASP A 274 21.17 27.83 5.90
CA ASP A 274 22.07 28.77 6.58
C ASP A 274 22.77 28.11 7.77
N VAL A 275 22.08 27.24 8.53
CA VAL A 275 22.70 26.46 9.63
C VAL A 275 23.77 25.48 9.11
N LEU A 276 23.58 24.88 7.93
CA LEU A 276 24.55 23.96 7.35
C LEU A 276 25.77 24.67 6.73
N ASN A 277 25.59 25.90 6.24
CA ASN A 277 26.67 26.69 5.63
C ASN A 277 27.48 27.51 6.64
N HIS A 278 26.98 27.66 7.87
CA HIS A 278 27.59 28.48 8.92
C HIS A 278 27.83 27.74 10.25
N GLY A 279 27.75 26.40 10.24
CA GLY A 279 28.10 25.52 11.36
C GLY A 279 29.54 25.02 11.36
#